data_AF-A0A0S4IYD5-F1
#
_entry.id   AF-A0A0S4IYD5-F1
#
_cell.length_a   1.000
_cell.length_b   1.000
_cell.length_c   1.000
_cell.angle_alpha   90.00
_cell.angle_beta   90.00
_cell.angle_gamma   90.00
#
_symmetry.space_group_name_H-M   'P 1'
#
loop_
_entity.id
_entity.type
_entity.pdbx_description
1 polymer ?
#
loop_
_entity_poly.entity_id
_entity_poly.type
_entity_poly.pdbx_seq_one_letter_code
_entity_poly.pdbx_strand_id
1 'polypeptide(L)'
;MRATSSLLMRMPKARRPRERPFEIFNTRDFGFNEGSQNLGMWALMAAFVTSMMGFELYQMWQRILARGDTCPACEAARKHYQQRVKNKEFEMSELLRRGRIAE
;
A
#
# COMPACT_ATOMS: atom_id res chain seq x y z
N MET A 1 13.12 5.26 -79.22
CA MET A 1 12.68 4.39 -78.11
C MET A 1 13.65 3.21 -78.03
N ARG A 2 14.43 3.11 -76.95
CA ARG A 2 15.40 2.02 -76.75
C ARG A 2 14.66 0.78 -76.25
N ALA A 3 14.76 -0.33 -76.97
CA ALA A 3 14.21 -1.62 -76.57
C ALA A 3 15.01 -2.17 -75.38
N THR A 4 14.37 -2.29 -74.21
CA THR A 4 14.94 -2.96 -73.04
C THR A 4 14.71 -4.46 -73.17
N SER A 5 15.74 -5.21 -73.56
CA SER A 5 15.71 -6.67 -73.50
C SER A 5 15.67 -7.11 -72.04
N SER A 6 14.59 -7.73 -71.59
CA SER A 6 14.49 -8.32 -70.26
C SER A 6 15.42 -9.54 -70.16
N LEU A 7 16.57 -9.37 -69.52
CA LEU A 7 17.44 -10.46 -69.10
C LEU A 7 16.69 -11.31 -68.06
N LEU A 8 16.34 -12.54 -68.44
CA LEU A 8 15.80 -13.54 -67.52
C LEU A 8 16.88 -13.93 -66.51
N MET A 9 16.91 -13.28 -65.33
CA MET A 9 17.72 -13.73 -64.21
C MET A 9 17.19 -15.06 -63.67
N ARG A 10 18.04 -16.08 -63.69
CA ARG A 10 17.75 -17.37 -63.04
C ARG A 10 17.82 -17.16 -61.53
N MET A 11 16.65 -17.07 -60.87
CA MET A 11 16.58 -17.05 -59.40
C MET A 11 17.27 -18.31 -58.85
N PRO A 12 18.16 -18.19 -57.84
CA PRO A 12 18.71 -19.35 -57.17
C PRO A 12 17.53 -20.17 -56.62
N LYS A 13 17.53 -21.48 -56.87
CA LYS A 13 16.50 -22.39 -56.34
C LYS A 13 16.31 -22.03 -54.88
N ALA A 14 15.13 -21.53 -54.52
CA ALA A 14 14.75 -21.33 -53.13
C ALA A 14 14.98 -22.67 -52.43
N ARG A 15 16.06 -22.74 -51.62
CA ARG A 15 16.16 -23.82 -50.63
C ARG A 15 14.89 -23.68 -49.83
N ARG A 16 14.03 -24.71 -49.85
CA ARG A 16 12.89 -24.78 -48.95
C ARG A 16 13.43 -24.38 -47.56
N PRO A 17 12.85 -23.39 -46.87
CA PRO A 17 13.17 -23.17 -45.47
C PRO A 17 13.04 -24.53 -44.80
N ARG A 18 14.15 -25.06 -44.25
CA ARG A 18 14.13 -26.33 -43.52
C ARG A 18 13.39 -26.19 -42.19
N GLU A 19 13.07 -24.96 -41.83
CA GLU A 19 12.40 -24.58 -40.60
C GLU A 19 10.91 -24.41 -40.91
N ARG A 20 10.07 -25.15 -40.19
CA ARG A 20 8.62 -24.99 -40.33
C ARG A 20 8.30 -23.57 -39.84
N PRO A 21 7.43 -22.79 -40.51
CA PRO A 21 7.14 -21.41 -40.12
C PRO A 21 6.69 -21.24 -38.65
N PHE A 22 6.16 -22.32 -38.07
CA PHE A 22 5.68 -22.39 -36.69
C PHE A 22 6.80 -22.61 -35.66
N GLU A 23 7.99 -23.08 -36.06
CA GLU A 23 9.15 -23.26 -35.17
C GLU A 23 9.80 -21.91 -34.82
N ILE A 24 9.64 -20.88 -35.66
CA ILE A 24 10.10 -19.50 -35.40
C ILE A 24 9.30 -18.85 -34.26
N PHE A 25 8.11 -19.37 -33.94
CA PHE A 25 7.25 -18.89 -32.84
C PHE A 25 7.31 -19.76 -31.59
N ASN A 26 8.27 -20.67 -31.49
CA ASN A 26 8.46 -21.45 -30.27
C ASN A 26 9.21 -20.59 -29.23
N THR A 27 8.47 -19.84 -28.41
CA THR A 27 9.01 -18.98 -27.33
C THR A 27 9.96 -19.72 -26.37
N ARG A 28 9.84 -21.05 -26.33
CA ARG A 28 10.71 -21.98 -25.60
C ARG A 28 12.17 -21.94 -26.06
N ASP A 29 12.44 -21.77 -27.36
CA ASP A 29 13.81 -21.79 -27.91
C ASP A 29 14.49 -20.40 -27.87
N PHE A 30 13.69 -19.34 -27.73
CA PHE A 30 14.17 -17.96 -27.55
C PHE A 30 14.44 -17.57 -26.09
N GLY A 31 14.33 -18.53 -25.15
CA GLY A 31 14.55 -18.25 -23.73
C GLY A 31 13.54 -17.28 -23.12
N PHE A 32 12.38 -17.09 -23.74
CA PHE A 32 11.28 -16.33 -23.16
C PHE A 32 10.63 -17.19 -22.07
N ASN A 33 11.24 -17.17 -20.89
CA ASN A 33 10.54 -17.51 -19.66
C ASN A 33 9.50 -16.41 -19.42
N GLU A 34 8.27 -16.63 -19.89
CA GLU A 34 7.11 -15.75 -19.64
C GLU A 34 6.92 -15.43 -18.14
N GLY A 35 7.47 -16.25 -17.25
CA GLY A 35 7.47 -16.03 -15.79
C GLY A 35 8.59 -15.14 -15.23
N SER A 36 9.71 -14.91 -15.93
CA SER A 36 10.90 -14.26 -15.32
C SER A 36 11.04 -12.77 -15.61
N GLN A 37 10.25 -12.21 -16.53
CA GLN A 37 10.41 -10.81 -16.96
C GLN A 37 9.77 -9.78 -16.02
N ASN A 38 8.94 -10.22 -15.07
CA ASN A 38 8.18 -9.32 -14.20
C ASN A 38 8.80 -9.12 -12.81
N LEU A 39 9.97 -9.72 -12.52
CA LEU A 39 10.61 -9.58 -11.21
C LEU A 39 10.87 -8.11 -10.83
N GLY A 40 11.27 -7.28 -11.81
CA GLY A 40 11.44 -5.84 -11.59
C GLY A 40 10.12 -5.14 -11.26
N MET A 41 9.03 -5.46 -11.98
CA MET A 41 7.69 -4.92 -11.70
C MET A 41 7.21 -5.31 -10.30
N TRP A 42 7.36 -6.59 -9.92
CA TRP A 42 6.98 -7.08 -8.60
C TRP A 42 7.83 -6.49 -7.49
N ALA A 43 9.14 -6.34 -7.69
CA ALA A 43 10.04 -5.69 -6.74
C ALA A 43 9.69 -4.21 -6.56
N LEU A 44 9.44 -3.47 -7.65
CA LEU A 44 9.01 -2.08 -7.58
C LEU A 44 7.65 -1.94 -6.89
N MET A 45 6.71 -2.83 -7.17
CA MET A 45 5.39 -2.83 -6.52
C MET A 45 5.51 -3.12 -5.03
N ALA A 46 6.31 -4.11 -4.65
CA ALA A 46 6.57 -4.45 -3.25
C ALA A 46 7.25 -3.28 -2.51
N ALA A 47 8.23 -2.61 -3.14
CA ALA A 47 8.89 -1.44 -2.58
C ALA A 47 7.90 -0.28 -2.39
N PHE A 48 7.05 -0.01 -3.38
CA PHE A 48 6.03 1.03 -3.31
C PHE A 48 5.04 0.77 -2.17
N VAL A 49 4.47 -0.44 -2.11
CA VAL A 49 3.52 -0.83 -1.05
C VAL A 49 4.16 -0.74 0.33
N THR A 50 5.40 -1.22 0.48
CA THR A 50 6.13 -1.14 1.75
C THR A 50 6.40 0.30 2.17
N SER A 51 6.75 1.18 1.22
CA SER A 51 6.98 2.60 1.51
C SER A 51 5.70 3.31 1.96
N MET A 52 4.57 3.04 1.30
CA MET A 52 3.25 3.56 1.69
C MET A 52 2.86 3.06 3.09
N MET A 53 3.06 1.77 3.38
CA MET A 53 2.78 1.21 4.71
C MET A 53 3.66 1.85 5.79
N GLY A 54 4.96 2.04 5.52
CA GLY A 54 5.88 2.72 6.43
C GLY A 54 5.46 4.17 6.70
N PHE A 55 4.97 4.88 5.69
CA PHE A 55 4.46 6.24 5.84
C PHE A 55 3.21 6.31 6.72
N GLU A 56 2.26 5.40 6.55
CA GLU A 56 1.06 5.32 7.39
C GLU A 56 1.42 4.98 8.85
N LEU A 57 2.33 4.02 9.06
CA LEU A 57 2.82 3.68 10.40
C LEU A 57 3.52 4.87 11.05
N TYR A 58 4.34 5.60 10.29
CA TYR A 58 4.98 6.82 10.79
C TYR A 58 3.96 7.88 11.20
N GLN A 59 2.95 8.17 10.36
CA GLN A 59 1.90 9.11 10.73
C GLN A 59 1.11 8.67 11.96
N MET A 60 0.77 7.39 12.04
CA MET A 60 0.07 6.82 13.19
C MET A 60 0.91 6.95 14.46
N TRP A 61 2.21 6.68 14.38
CA TRP A 61 3.14 6.86 15.49
C TRP A 61 3.25 8.33 15.92
N GLN A 62 3.38 9.25 14.96
CA GLN A 62 3.38 10.68 15.24
C GLN A 62 2.09 11.13 15.92
N ARG A 63 0.92 10.61 15.51
CA ARG A 63 -0.36 10.90 16.18
C ARG A 63 -0.40 10.34 17.61
N ILE A 64 0.17 9.16 17.85
CA ILE A 64 0.26 8.57 19.18
C ILE A 64 1.17 9.43 20.06
N LEU A 65 2.37 9.77 19.58
CA LEU A 65 3.32 10.62 20.30
C LEU A 65 2.78 12.03 20.55
N ALA A 66 2.14 12.66 19.56
CA ALA A 66 1.57 14.00 19.68
C ALA A 66 0.37 14.04 20.65
N ARG A 67 -0.37 12.94 20.79
CA ARG A 67 -1.39 12.80 21.85
C ARG A 67 -0.76 12.58 23.23
N GLY A 68 0.49 12.13 23.33
CA GLY A 68 1.14 11.81 24.61
C GLY A 68 0.39 10.72 25.40
N ASP A 69 0.63 10.62 26.71
CA ASP A 69 -0.12 9.76 27.66
C ASP A 69 -1.61 10.15 27.81
N THR A 70 -2.15 11.02 26.96
CA THR A 70 -3.56 11.40 27.00
C THR A 70 -4.39 10.42 26.18
N CYS A 71 -4.52 9.22 26.72
CA CYS A 71 -5.55 8.30 26.25
C CYS A 71 -6.93 8.98 26.44
N PRO A 72 -7.77 9.09 25.40
CA PRO A 72 -9.09 9.73 25.52
C PRO A 72 -9.99 9.01 26.53
N ALA A 73 -9.80 7.70 26.72
CA ALA A 73 -10.48 6.96 27.78
C ALA A 73 -9.99 7.38 29.18
N CYS A 74 -8.69 7.61 29.36
CA CYS A 74 -8.13 8.12 30.61
C CYS A 74 -8.57 9.56 30.90
N GLU A 75 -8.67 10.42 29.87
CA GLU A 75 -9.16 11.79 30.01
C GLU A 75 -10.67 11.81 30.34
N ALA A 76 -11.46 10.96 29.69
CA ALA A 76 -12.88 10.79 29.99
C ALA A 76 -13.10 10.26 31.42
N ALA A 77 -12.31 9.27 31.85
CA ALA A 77 -12.34 8.78 33.23
C ALA A 77 -11.97 9.88 34.23
N ARG A 78 -10.91 10.66 33.96
CA ARG A 78 -10.49 11.78 34.82
C ARG A 78 -11.57 12.85 34.93
N LYS A 79 -12.23 13.22 33.82
CA LYS A 79 -13.38 14.16 33.81
C LYS A 79 -14.55 13.62 34.63
N HIS A 80 -14.88 12.34 34.48
CA HIS A 80 -15.96 11.71 35.23
C HIS A 80 -15.67 11.64 36.74
N TYR A 81 -14.43 11.33 37.15
CA TYR A 81 -14.02 11.40 38.56
C TYR A 81 -14.10 12.82 39.11
N GLN A 82 -13.63 13.82 38.36
CA GLN A 82 -13.75 15.23 38.76
C GLN A 82 -15.21 15.65 38.96
N GLN A 83 -16.12 15.20 38.09
CA GLN A 83 -17.56 15.45 38.23
C GLN A 83 -18.11 14.84 39.54
N ARG A 84 -17.72 13.59 39.85
CA ARG A 84 -18.16 12.92 41.09
C ARG A 84 -17.66 13.62 42.34
N VAL A 85 -16.42 14.11 42.33
CA VAL A 85 -15.85 14.87 43.45
C VAL A 85 -16.64 16.17 43.64
N LYS A 86 -16.87 16.94 42.58
CA LYS A 86 -17.68 18.17 42.63
C LYS A 86 -19.09 17.95 43.15
N ASN A 87 -19.75 16.86 42.72
CA ASN A 87 -21.08 16.52 43.19
C ASN A 87 -21.07 16.18 44.70
N LYS A 88 -20.08 15.41 45.16
CA LYS A 88 -19.93 15.11 46.60
C LYS A 88 -19.61 16.35 47.42
N GLU A 89 -18.74 17.23 46.93
CA GLU A 89 -18.44 18.51 47.60
C GLU A 89 -19.71 19.37 47.73
N PHE A 90 -20.53 19.42 46.67
CA PHE A 90 -21.81 20.10 46.69
C PHE A 90 -22.78 19.49 47.70
N GLU A 91 -22.96 18.17 47.69
CA GLU A 91 -23.81 17.46 48.66
C GLU A 91 -23.35 17.71 50.09
N MET A 92 -22.04 17.62 50.38
CA MET A 92 -21.48 17.89 51.70
C MET A 92 -21.71 19.35 52.13
N SER A 93 -21.53 20.30 51.21
CA SER A 93 -21.80 21.72 51.48
C SER A 93 -23.29 21.98 51.78
N GLU A 94 -24.19 21.28 51.10
CA GLU A 94 -25.63 21.39 51.32
C GLU A 94 -26.05 20.75 52.65
N LEU A 95 -25.45 19.60 53.00
CA LEU A 95 -25.65 18.94 54.29
C LEU A 95 -25.12 19.78 55.46
N LEU A 96 -23.96 20.43 55.30
CA LEU A 96 -23.43 21.40 56.28
C LEU A 96 -24.37 22.59 56.44
N ARG A 97 -24.85 23.18 55.32
CA ARG A 97 -25.80 24.29 55.34
C ARG A 97 -27.13 23.92 55.99
N ARG A 98 -27.57 22.66 55.85
CA ARG A 98 -28.78 22.13 56.48
C ARG A 98 -28.56 21.65 57.93
N GLY A 99 -27.34 21.78 58.48
CA GLY A 99 -27.03 21.41 59.86
C GLY A 99 -27.08 19.91 60.17
N ARG A 100 -27.03 19.04 59.15
CA ARG A 100 -27.27 17.58 59.29
C ARG A 100 -26.02 16.72 59.57
N ILE A 101 -24.89 17.34 59.93
CA ILE A 101 -23.60 16.63 60.09
C ILE A 101 -23.23 16.37 61.57
N ALA A 102 -24.10 16.71 62.52
CA ALA A 102 -23.82 16.59 63.96
C ALA A 102 -24.79 15.64 64.73
N GLU A 103 -25.33 14.60 64.07
CA GLU A 103 -26.01 13.48 64.75
C GLU A 103 -25.36 12.15 64.40
#